data_AF-V2XXL6-F1
#
_entry.id   AF-V2XXL6-F1
#
_cell.length_a   1.000
_cell.length_b   1.000
_cell.length_c   1.000
_cell.angle_alpha   90.00
_cell.angle_beta   90.00
_cell.angle_gamma   90.00
#
_symmetry.space_group_name_H-M   'P 1'
#
loop_
_entity.id
_entity.type
_entity.pdbx_description
1 polymer ?
#
loop_
_entity_poly.entity_id
_entity_poly.type
_entity_poly.pdbx_seq_one_letter_code
_entity_poly.pdbx_strand_id
1 'polypeptide(L)'
;MVWTDGAAGIPLSQELLDQLTAQIPGAERLDMAEALGALPGIEYGTERELGAFLLPVLREKGLELSQRQREELERGWTVLCALGQLVLARTARLLRYADLAAAMNLEAIRGELGAFDDRLHRLARPYPGQIDCAENIRRLTAGSEMTCDKGRFAFGYDKAPRVQDAICVRATPQTHGGVRDVFSFAQRQLRADMSEGEATMARAELALSALLTALADLAHISERRAFRLNDTHLSYGLPMNLVVGDVGINHGFPVVQSTQAALVAELKLLLLPAPLLRVGEESTAYLSLCKTLKAIELAERVLAVEILMAAQGMDIVSSALPQFSFGGGTSAAHRCLRSRVAVLTENRFMVPDMAAALELLQNGVILSAAEDAVGALR
;
A
#
# COMPACT_ATOMS: atom_id res chain seq x y z
N MET A 1 -23.19 10.81 -6.96
CA MET A 1 -22.25 10.99 -8.08
C MET A 1 -22.53 9.85 -9.04
N VAL A 2 -23.32 10.11 -10.07
CA VAL A 2 -23.68 9.10 -11.07
C VAL A 2 -22.50 9.00 -12.03
N TRP A 3 -21.78 7.88 -11.96
CA TRP A 3 -20.61 7.56 -12.79
C TRP A 3 -21.11 6.83 -14.04
N THR A 4 -21.73 7.55 -14.95
CA THR A 4 -22.05 7.08 -16.31
C THR A 4 -21.85 8.29 -17.22
N ASP A 5 -20.92 8.16 -18.18
CA ASP A 5 -20.54 9.12 -19.25
C ASP A 5 -19.01 9.38 -19.30
N GLY A 6 -18.19 8.31 -19.33
CA GLY A 6 -16.76 8.42 -19.68
C GLY A 6 -15.82 9.05 -18.64
N ALA A 7 -16.33 9.62 -17.55
CA ALA A 7 -15.51 10.40 -16.60
C ALA A 7 -14.67 9.58 -15.59
N ALA A 8 -14.18 8.39 -15.97
CA ALA A 8 -13.52 7.44 -15.07
C ALA A 8 -12.13 7.03 -15.58
N GLY A 9 -11.22 7.98 -15.80
CA GLY A 9 -9.84 7.61 -16.12
C GLY A 9 -8.92 7.62 -14.92
N ILE A 10 -7.83 6.90 -15.12
CA ILE A 10 -6.65 6.87 -14.26
C ILE A 10 -5.68 7.88 -14.87
N PRO A 11 -4.90 8.63 -14.08
CA PRO A 11 -3.70 9.25 -14.62
C PRO A 11 -2.83 8.16 -15.25
N LEU A 12 -2.50 8.31 -16.54
CA LEU A 12 -1.56 7.43 -17.22
C LEU A 12 -0.19 7.54 -16.54
N SER A 13 0.09 6.69 -15.56
CA SER A 13 1.38 6.66 -14.90
C SER A 13 2.43 6.08 -15.83
N GLN A 14 3.68 6.49 -15.68
CA GLN A 14 4.81 5.89 -16.42
C GLN A 14 4.83 4.37 -16.24
N GLU A 15 4.49 3.88 -15.04
CA GLU A 15 4.40 2.45 -14.73
C GLU A 15 3.32 1.69 -15.55
N LEU A 16 2.18 2.33 -15.82
CA LEU A 16 1.15 1.77 -16.70
C LEU A 16 1.66 1.69 -18.16
N LEU A 17 2.42 2.68 -18.60
CA LEU A 17 3.00 2.71 -19.93
C LEU A 17 4.10 1.66 -20.08
N ASP A 18 4.94 1.49 -19.07
CA ASP A 18 5.96 0.44 -19.02
C ASP A 18 5.30 -0.95 -19.10
N GLN A 19 4.16 -1.15 -18.42
CA GLN A 19 3.38 -2.40 -18.51
C GLN A 19 2.75 -2.61 -19.89
N LEU A 20 2.19 -1.56 -20.51
CA LEU A 20 1.62 -1.62 -21.86
C LEU A 20 2.68 -1.94 -22.92
N THR A 21 3.90 -1.47 -22.71
CA THR A 21 5.03 -1.61 -23.65
C THR A 21 5.85 -2.87 -23.41
N ALA A 22 5.91 -3.41 -22.19
CA ALA A 22 6.64 -4.64 -21.85
C ALA A 22 6.24 -5.87 -22.68
N GLN A 23 5.03 -5.87 -23.25
CA GLN A 23 4.51 -6.96 -24.11
C GLN A 23 4.80 -6.73 -25.61
N ILE A 24 5.40 -5.60 -25.99
CA ILE A 24 5.68 -5.20 -27.37
C ILE A 24 7.21 -5.26 -27.59
N PRO A 25 7.73 -6.23 -28.36
CA PRO A 25 9.16 -6.32 -28.64
C PRO A 25 9.71 -5.02 -29.26
N GLY A 26 10.74 -4.43 -28.64
CA GLY A 26 11.37 -3.17 -29.06
C GLY A 26 10.83 -1.90 -28.39
N ALA A 27 9.77 -2.00 -27.58
CA ALA A 27 9.13 -0.88 -26.91
C ALA A 27 9.84 -0.43 -25.61
N GLU A 28 10.87 -1.15 -25.17
CA GLU A 28 11.72 -0.82 -24.00
C GLU A 28 12.47 0.53 -24.14
N ARG A 29 12.49 1.12 -25.34
CA ARG A 29 13.17 2.40 -25.67
C ARG A 29 12.25 3.62 -25.66
N LEU A 30 11.00 3.44 -25.27
CA LEU A 30 9.98 4.50 -25.33
C LEU A 30 10.02 5.41 -24.10
N ASP A 31 10.43 6.66 -24.27
CA ASP A 31 10.08 7.72 -23.33
C ASP A 31 8.61 8.13 -23.55
N MET A 32 7.72 7.49 -22.79
CA MET A 32 6.27 7.65 -22.89
C MET A 32 5.75 8.87 -22.10
N ALA A 33 6.51 9.34 -21.10
CA ALA A 33 6.18 10.57 -20.36
C ALA A 33 6.19 11.79 -21.28
N GLU A 34 7.15 11.86 -22.21
CA GLU A 34 7.22 12.88 -23.26
C GLU A 34 6.02 12.80 -24.22
N ALA A 35 5.62 11.60 -24.62
CA ALA A 35 4.49 11.39 -25.54
C ALA A 35 3.14 11.76 -24.92
N LEU A 36 3.00 11.60 -23.60
CA LEU A 36 1.77 11.94 -22.87
C LEU A 36 1.68 13.40 -22.44
N GLY A 37 2.82 14.05 -22.14
CA GLY A 37 2.85 15.47 -21.77
C GLY A 37 2.27 16.41 -22.84
N ALA A 38 2.11 15.91 -24.07
CA ALA A 38 1.58 16.65 -25.20
C ALA A 38 0.04 16.65 -25.32
N LEU A 39 -0.72 15.84 -24.56
CA LEU A 39 -2.11 15.53 -24.91
C LEU A 39 -3.10 15.74 -23.74
N PRO A 40 -3.90 16.82 -23.74
CA PRO A 40 -4.96 17.04 -22.76
C PRO A 40 -6.15 16.08 -23.02
N GLY A 41 -6.68 15.44 -21.96
CA GLY A 41 -8.00 14.77 -22.00
C GLY A 41 -8.03 13.23 -21.90
N ILE A 42 -6.88 12.55 -21.80
CA ILE A 42 -6.84 11.07 -21.70
C ILE A 42 -7.21 10.54 -20.31
N GLU A 43 -7.39 11.45 -19.33
CA GLU A 43 -7.85 11.15 -17.97
C GLU A 43 -9.32 10.66 -17.91
N TYR A 44 -10.00 10.48 -19.06
CA TYR A 44 -11.43 10.20 -19.15
C TYR A 44 -11.82 9.30 -20.35
N GLY A 45 -10.96 8.35 -20.73
CA GLY A 45 -11.21 7.41 -21.84
C GLY A 45 -11.53 5.98 -21.38
N THR A 46 -12.29 5.25 -22.20
CA THR A 46 -12.50 3.79 -22.12
C THR A 46 -11.23 3.01 -22.50
N GLU A 47 -11.18 1.72 -22.19
CA GLU A 47 -10.09 0.82 -22.60
C GLU A 47 -9.87 0.81 -24.11
N ARG A 48 -10.93 1.02 -24.91
CA ARG A 48 -10.89 1.09 -26.37
C ARG A 48 -10.32 2.40 -26.86
N GLU A 49 -10.74 3.51 -26.27
CA GLU A 49 -10.20 4.84 -26.59
C GLU A 49 -8.72 4.92 -26.25
N LEU A 50 -8.31 4.36 -25.11
CA LEU A 50 -6.90 4.28 -24.75
C LEU A 50 -6.11 3.39 -25.74
N GLY A 51 -6.67 2.25 -26.12
CA GLY A 51 -6.06 1.38 -27.12
C GLY A 51 -5.87 2.07 -28.47
N ALA A 52 -6.92 2.73 -28.98
CA ALA A 52 -6.87 3.50 -30.22
C ALA A 52 -5.87 4.66 -30.13
N PHE A 53 -5.77 5.31 -28.97
CA PHE A 53 -4.82 6.38 -28.70
C PHE A 53 -3.36 5.93 -28.77
N LEU A 54 -3.06 4.72 -28.29
CA LEU A 54 -1.68 4.20 -28.27
C LEU A 54 -1.14 3.89 -29.67
N LEU A 55 -2.01 3.61 -30.66
CA LEU A 55 -1.60 3.27 -32.03
C LEU A 55 -0.71 4.33 -32.71
N PRO A 56 -1.10 5.62 -32.81
CA PRO A 56 -0.25 6.64 -33.40
C PRO A 56 1.06 6.83 -32.62
N VAL A 57 1.04 6.77 -31.29
CA VAL A 57 2.23 6.90 -30.44
C VAL A 57 3.24 5.78 -30.73
N LEU A 58 2.78 4.53 -30.79
CA LEU A 58 3.62 3.38 -31.13
C LEU A 58 4.21 3.51 -32.53
N ARG A 59 3.41 4.00 -33.50
CA ARG A 59 3.88 4.23 -34.87
C ARG A 59 4.94 5.33 -34.95
N GLU A 60 4.75 6.46 -34.28
CA GLU A 60 5.73 7.56 -34.24
C GLU A 60 7.08 7.13 -33.70
N LYS A 61 7.06 6.17 -32.77
CA LYS A 61 8.26 5.61 -32.16
C LYS A 61 8.82 4.38 -32.91
N GLY A 62 8.31 4.10 -34.12
CA GLY A 62 8.85 3.09 -35.03
C GLY A 62 8.43 1.64 -34.73
N LEU A 63 7.38 1.44 -33.94
CA LEU A 63 6.85 0.11 -33.63
C LEU A 63 5.69 -0.22 -34.57
N GLU A 64 5.96 -1.07 -35.57
CA GLU A 64 4.91 -1.56 -36.47
C GLU A 64 4.21 -2.80 -35.89
N LEU A 65 2.94 -2.64 -35.53
CA LEU A 65 2.10 -3.73 -35.07
C LEU A 65 1.50 -4.51 -36.25
N SER A 66 1.44 -5.84 -36.12
CA SER A 66 0.66 -6.69 -37.03
C SER A 66 -0.83 -6.29 -37.01
N GLN A 67 -1.58 -6.65 -38.06
CA GLN A 67 -3.02 -6.38 -38.10
C GLN A 67 -3.75 -6.90 -36.85
N ARG A 68 -3.44 -8.13 -36.45
CA ARG A 68 -4.03 -8.75 -35.25
C ARG A 68 -3.73 -7.96 -33.97
N GLN A 69 -2.49 -7.53 -33.77
CA GLN A 69 -2.10 -6.76 -32.57
C GLN A 69 -2.80 -5.39 -32.53
N ARG A 70 -3.01 -4.75 -33.69
CA ARG A 70 -3.79 -3.52 -33.77
C ARG A 70 -5.23 -3.74 -33.38
N GLU A 71 -5.87 -4.79 -33.90
CA GLU A 71 -7.25 -5.14 -33.56
C GLU A 71 -7.42 -5.49 -32.06
N GLU A 72 -6.47 -6.21 -31.46
CA GLU A 72 -6.47 -6.52 -30.03
C GLU A 72 -6.30 -5.25 -29.15
N LEU A 73 -5.52 -4.28 -29.62
CA LEU A 73 -5.35 -3.00 -28.94
C LEU A 73 -6.60 -2.10 -29.08
N GLU A 74 -7.18 -1.97 -30.27
CA GLU A 74 -8.41 -1.20 -30.51
C GLU A 74 -9.62 -1.74 -29.73
N ARG A 75 -9.68 -3.07 -29.52
CA ARG A 75 -10.71 -3.69 -28.67
C ARG A 75 -10.50 -3.45 -27.17
N GLY A 76 -9.38 -2.87 -26.77
CA GLY A 76 -9.05 -2.54 -25.38
C GLY A 76 -8.63 -3.74 -24.53
N TRP A 77 -8.61 -4.95 -25.10
CA TRP A 77 -8.21 -6.16 -24.37
C TRP A 77 -6.79 -6.06 -23.79
N THR A 78 -5.85 -5.60 -24.61
CA THR A 78 -4.45 -5.44 -24.22
C THR A 78 -4.30 -4.42 -23.07
N VAL A 79 -5.13 -3.38 -23.08
CA VAL A 79 -5.19 -2.36 -22.02
C VAL A 79 -5.67 -2.97 -20.70
N LEU A 80 -6.76 -3.75 -20.73
CA LEU A 80 -7.28 -4.45 -19.56
C LEU A 80 -6.23 -5.42 -18.98
N CYS A 81 -5.53 -6.16 -19.85
CA CYS A 81 -4.46 -7.06 -19.43
C CYS A 81 -3.33 -6.32 -18.71
N ALA A 82 -2.83 -5.22 -19.28
CA ALA A 82 -1.76 -4.43 -18.69
C ALA A 82 -2.17 -3.82 -17.34
N LEU A 83 -3.38 -3.24 -17.27
CA LEU A 83 -3.93 -2.71 -16.02
C LEU A 83 -4.10 -3.81 -14.95
N GLY A 84 -4.57 -4.99 -15.34
CA GLY A 84 -4.69 -6.14 -14.46
C GLY A 84 -3.34 -6.56 -13.87
N GLN A 85 -2.29 -6.63 -14.68
CA GLN A 85 -0.94 -6.95 -14.20
C GLN A 85 -0.39 -5.86 -13.27
N LEU A 86 -0.63 -4.59 -13.60
CA LEU A 86 -0.24 -3.46 -12.75
C LEU A 86 -0.93 -3.51 -11.37
N VAL A 87 -2.24 -3.78 -11.34
CA VAL A 87 -3.01 -3.99 -10.10
C VAL A 87 -2.37 -5.10 -9.27
N LEU A 88 -2.04 -6.23 -9.90
CA LEU A 88 -1.48 -7.38 -9.19
C LEU A 88 -0.08 -7.08 -8.63
N ALA A 89 0.79 -6.46 -9.42
CA ALA A 89 2.14 -6.13 -9.02
C ALA A 89 2.17 -5.11 -7.86
N ARG A 90 1.40 -4.02 -7.98
CA ARG A 90 1.34 -2.99 -6.94
C ARG A 90 0.68 -3.50 -5.66
N THR A 91 -0.38 -4.30 -5.77
CA THR A 91 -1.03 -4.90 -4.59
C THR A 91 -0.10 -5.85 -3.85
N ALA A 92 0.64 -6.71 -4.55
CA ALA A 92 1.60 -7.63 -3.93
C ALA A 92 2.69 -6.87 -3.15
N ARG A 93 3.16 -5.73 -3.68
CA ARG A 93 4.10 -4.85 -2.99
C ARG A 93 3.45 -4.15 -1.79
N LEU A 94 2.23 -3.65 -1.95
CA LEU A 94 1.46 -2.97 -0.91
C LEU A 94 1.22 -3.85 0.33
N LEU A 95 0.93 -5.15 0.13
CA LEU A 95 0.73 -6.11 1.22
C LEU A 95 1.98 -6.26 2.11
N ARG A 96 3.17 -6.26 1.50
CA ARG A 96 4.45 -6.28 2.22
C ARG A 96 4.72 -4.95 2.93
N TYR A 97 4.35 -3.82 2.32
CA TYR A 97 4.41 -2.53 2.98
C TYR A 97 3.50 -2.43 4.20
N ALA A 98 2.30 -3.03 4.14
CA ALA A 98 1.40 -3.06 5.29
C ALA A 98 2.02 -3.80 6.47
N ASP A 99 2.65 -4.96 6.22
CA ASP A 99 3.38 -5.71 7.25
C ASP A 99 4.56 -4.91 7.80
N LEU A 100 5.33 -4.24 6.94
CA LEU A 100 6.45 -3.36 7.35
C LEU A 100 5.98 -2.21 8.24
N ALA A 101 4.92 -1.50 7.83
CA ALA A 101 4.34 -0.40 8.58
C ALA A 101 3.85 -0.86 9.97
N ALA A 102 3.15 -2.01 10.02
CA ALA A 102 2.71 -2.60 11.29
C ALA A 102 3.88 -3.03 12.18
N ALA A 103 4.95 -3.59 11.62
CA ALA A 103 6.17 -3.95 12.37
C ALA A 103 6.87 -2.71 12.95
N MET A 104 7.02 -1.64 12.16
CA MET A 104 7.58 -0.38 12.68
C MET A 104 6.69 0.23 13.75
N ASN A 105 5.36 0.15 13.59
CA ASN A 105 4.42 0.59 14.61
C ASN A 105 4.59 -0.21 15.91
N LEU A 106 4.74 -1.54 15.84
CA LEU A 106 5.01 -2.40 16.99
C LEU A 106 6.29 -1.97 17.74
N GLU A 107 7.38 -1.68 17.04
CA GLU A 107 8.60 -1.14 17.66
C GLU A 107 8.32 0.19 18.36
N ALA A 108 7.64 1.10 17.66
CA ALA A 108 7.29 2.41 18.17
C ALA A 108 6.45 2.33 19.44
N ILE A 109 5.53 1.36 19.57
CA ILE A 109 4.65 1.17 20.74
C ILE A 109 5.13 0.09 21.73
N ARG A 110 6.31 -0.50 21.49
CA ARG A 110 6.86 -1.64 22.25
C ARG A 110 5.82 -2.77 22.38
N GLY A 111 5.18 -3.09 21.27
CA GLY A 111 4.04 -4.02 21.19
C GLY A 111 4.38 -5.45 21.57
N GLU A 112 3.34 -6.25 21.79
CA GLU A 112 3.42 -7.66 22.17
C GLU A 112 3.50 -8.58 20.94
N LEU A 113 4.60 -9.32 20.83
CA LEU A 113 4.80 -10.27 19.73
C LEU A 113 4.05 -11.58 19.89
N GLY A 114 3.52 -11.90 21.08
CA GLY A 114 2.73 -13.11 21.32
C GLY A 114 1.50 -13.25 20.42
N ALA A 115 0.96 -12.12 19.93
CA ALA A 115 -0.12 -12.09 18.93
C ALA A 115 0.28 -12.68 17.57
N PHE A 116 1.58 -12.77 17.30
CA PHE A 116 2.19 -13.22 16.05
C PHE A 116 2.86 -14.59 16.21
N ASP A 117 2.67 -15.29 17.33
CA ASP A 117 3.23 -16.61 17.58
C ASP A 117 2.79 -17.62 16.50
N ASP A 118 3.76 -18.33 15.92
CA ASP A 118 3.53 -19.25 14.80
C ASP A 118 2.48 -20.32 15.11
N ARG A 119 2.39 -20.78 16.38
CA ARG A 119 1.43 -21.80 16.81
C ARG A 119 0.00 -21.33 16.69
N LEU A 120 -0.28 -20.04 16.96
CA LEU A 120 -1.63 -19.49 16.82
C LEU A 120 -2.10 -19.54 15.37
N HIS A 121 -1.19 -19.29 14.43
CA HIS A 121 -1.55 -19.18 13.03
C HIS A 121 -1.46 -20.52 12.31
N ARG A 122 -0.51 -21.40 12.63
CA ARG A 122 -0.39 -22.70 11.97
C ARG A 122 -1.25 -23.80 12.59
N LEU A 123 -1.50 -23.77 13.91
CA LEU A 123 -2.24 -24.84 14.58
C LEU A 123 -3.69 -24.46 14.84
N ALA A 124 -3.95 -23.24 15.33
CA ALA A 124 -5.30 -22.85 15.74
C ALA A 124 -6.15 -22.28 14.59
N ARG A 125 -5.55 -21.49 13.68
CA ARG A 125 -6.29 -20.83 12.58
C ARG A 125 -5.47 -20.77 11.28
N PRO A 126 -5.31 -21.90 10.55
CA PRO A 126 -4.35 -22.07 9.45
C PRO A 126 -4.77 -21.46 8.10
N TYR A 127 -5.06 -20.16 8.08
CA TYR A 127 -5.23 -19.42 6.83
C TYR A 127 -3.85 -19.01 6.26
N PRO A 128 -3.53 -19.31 5.00
CA PRO A 128 -2.22 -19.03 4.41
C PRO A 128 -1.80 -17.56 4.53
N GLY A 129 -2.68 -16.62 4.12
CA GLY A 129 -2.37 -15.20 4.20
C GLY A 129 -2.08 -14.72 5.63
N GLN A 130 -2.78 -15.29 6.62
CA GLN A 130 -2.56 -14.97 8.03
C GLN A 130 -1.21 -15.50 8.53
N ILE A 131 -0.83 -16.72 8.13
CA ILE A 131 0.47 -17.30 8.46
C ILE A 131 1.59 -16.45 7.86
N ASP A 132 1.45 -16.04 6.60
CA ASP A 132 2.46 -15.23 5.89
C ASP A 132 2.64 -13.86 6.56
N CYS A 133 1.55 -13.18 6.92
CA CYS A 133 1.63 -11.91 7.65
C CYS A 133 2.34 -12.08 9.00
N ALA A 134 1.94 -13.06 9.80
CA ALA A 134 2.56 -13.30 11.10
C ALA A 134 4.05 -13.65 10.98
N GLU A 135 4.42 -14.42 9.95
CA GLU A 135 5.82 -14.72 9.66
C GLU A 135 6.60 -13.47 9.26
N ASN A 136 6.06 -12.60 8.39
CA ASN A 136 6.69 -11.34 8.01
C ASN A 136 6.93 -10.44 9.24
N ILE A 137 5.94 -10.28 10.12
CA ILE A 137 6.10 -9.47 11.34
C ILE A 137 7.21 -10.03 12.24
N ARG A 138 7.24 -11.34 12.46
CA ARG A 138 8.31 -11.97 13.26
C ARG A 138 9.69 -11.80 12.63
N ARG A 139 9.81 -11.88 11.30
CA ARG A 139 11.08 -11.64 10.58
C ARG A 139 11.53 -10.19 10.72
N LEU A 140 10.64 -9.23 10.50
CA LEU A 140 10.92 -7.80 10.55
C LEU A 140 11.37 -7.34 11.94
N THR A 141 10.75 -7.89 12.99
CA THR A 141 11.03 -7.55 14.40
C THR A 141 12.05 -8.49 15.04
N ALA A 142 12.65 -9.42 14.29
CA ALA A 142 13.62 -10.36 14.82
C ALA A 142 14.82 -9.64 15.45
N GLY A 143 15.13 -9.99 16.71
CA GLY A 143 16.20 -9.38 17.48
C GLY A 143 15.82 -8.09 18.21
N SER A 144 14.58 -7.62 18.12
CA SER A 144 14.12 -6.45 18.87
C SER A 144 14.15 -6.71 20.38
N GLU A 145 14.77 -5.79 21.11
CA GLU A 145 14.69 -5.72 22.57
C GLU A 145 13.54 -4.80 23.05
N MET A 146 12.85 -4.16 22.10
CA MET A 146 11.79 -3.19 22.35
C MET A 146 10.41 -3.82 22.36
N THR A 147 10.14 -4.77 21.47
CA THR A 147 8.86 -5.49 21.39
C THR A 147 8.77 -6.65 22.40
N CYS A 148 9.24 -6.41 23.63
CA CYS A 148 9.22 -7.37 24.73
C CYS A 148 9.01 -6.68 26.09
N ASP A 149 8.77 -7.47 27.14
CA ASP A 149 8.58 -6.95 28.51
C ASP A 149 9.75 -6.09 28.99
N LYS A 150 10.99 -6.44 28.63
CA LYS A 150 12.17 -5.67 29.05
C LYS A 150 12.14 -4.24 28.51
N GLY A 151 11.91 -4.07 27.21
CA GLY A 151 11.82 -2.75 26.57
C GLY A 151 10.63 -1.94 27.08
N ARG A 152 9.46 -2.58 27.23
CA ARG A 152 8.26 -1.93 27.80
C ARG A 152 8.48 -1.39 29.22
N PHE A 153 9.01 -2.22 30.11
CA PHE A 153 9.25 -1.81 31.49
C PHE A 153 10.36 -0.76 31.58
N ALA A 154 11.41 -0.87 30.76
CA ALA A 154 12.48 0.12 30.71
C ALA A 154 11.96 1.50 30.27
N PHE A 155 10.97 1.55 29.37
CA PHE A 155 10.37 2.82 28.93
C PHE A 155 9.54 3.50 30.03
N GLY A 156 9.06 2.73 31.02
CA GLY A 156 8.51 3.24 32.27
C GLY A 156 7.01 3.54 32.29
N TYR A 157 6.29 3.34 31.17
CA TYR A 157 4.84 3.51 31.12
C TYR A 157 4.08 2.28 31.67
N ASP A 158 4.49 1.09 31.25
CA ASP A 158 3.89 -0.16 31.73
C ASP A 158 4.43 -0.53 33.12
N LYS A 159 3.54 -0.81 34.06
CA LYS A 159 3.88 -1.22 35.44
C LYS A 159 3.65 -2.70 35.72
N ALA A 160 3.09 -3.43 34.75
CA ALA A 160 2.78 -4.85 34.81
C ALA A 160 2.80 -5.44 33.39
N PRO A 161 2.97 -6.78 33.23
CA PRO A 161 2.96 -7.40 31.92
C PRO A 161 1.69 -7.05 31.13
N ARG A 162 1.87 -6.67 29.85
CA ARG A 162 0.76 -6.31 28.98
C ARG A 162 0.14 -7.57 28.40
N VAL A 163 -1.08 -7.88 28.81
CA VAL A 163 -1.78 -9.11 28.38
C VAL A 163 -2.12 -9.09 26.89
N GLN A 164 -2.61 -7.95 26.38
CA GLN A 164 -2.99 -7.78 24.98
C GLN A 164 -2.81 -6.33 24.52
N ASP A 165 -2.38 -6.16 23.27
CA ASP A 165 -2.51 -4.89 22.57
C ASP A 165 -3.92 -4.69 21.99
N ALA A 166 -4.19 -3.44 21.59
CA ALA A 166 -5.41 -3.06 20.89
C ALA A 166 -5.61 -3.87 19.60
N ILE A 167 -6.87 -4.02 19.18
CA ILE A 167 -7.25 -4.86 18.03
C ILE A 167 -6.53 -4.44 16.75
N CYS A 168 -6.39 -3.15 16.46
CA CYS A 168 -5.69 -2.70 15.24
C CYS A 168 -4.20 -3.10 15.19
N VAL A 169 -3.61 -3.47 16.33
CA VAL A 169 -2.25 -4.01 16.43
C VAL A 169 -2.29 -5.53 16.43
N ARG A 170 -3.00 -6.14 17.38
CA ARG A 170 -3.01 -7.58 17.62
C ARG A 170 -3.72 -8.39 16.53
N ALA A 171 -4.73 -7.82 15.86
CA ALA A 171 -5.46 -8.49 14.80
C ALA A 171 -4.81 -8.32 13.41
N THR A 172 -3.61 -7.73 13.34
CA THR A 172 -2.86 -7.51 12.09
C THR A 172 -2.78 -8.78 11.23
N PRO A 173 -2.42 -9.98 11.75
CA PRO A 173 -2.38 -11.18 10.94
C PRO A 173 -3.73 -11.55 10.33
N GLN A 174 -4.81 -11.39 11.10
CA GLN A 174 -6.16 -11.74 10.66
C GLN A 174 -6.66 -10.78 9.57
N THR A 175 -6.42 -9.49 9.73
CA THR A 175 -6.82 -8.46 8.76
C THR A 175 -5.95 -8.52 7.51
N HIS A 176 -4.62 -8.40 7.63
CA HIS A 176 -3.71 -8.45 6.48
C HIS A 176 -3.79 -9.81 5.76
N GLY A 177 -3.96 -10.90 6.52
CA GLY A 177 -4.17 -12.23 5.96
C GLY A 177 -5.46 -12.36 5.16
N GLY A 178 -6.58 -11.81 5.67
CA GLY A 178 -7.83 -11.77 4.91
C GLY A 178 -7.70 -10.98 3.60
N VAL A 179 -6.93 -9.89 3.61
CA VAL A 179 -6.64 -9.11 2.39
C VAL A 179 -5.79 -9.92 1.41
N ARG A 180 -4.79 -10.68 1.88
CA ARG A 180 -3.99 -11.60 1.06
C ARG A 180 -4.83 -12.72 0.44
N ASP A 181 -5.83 -13.22 1.15
CA ASP A 181 -6.76 -14.24 0.63
C ASP A 181 -7.63 -13.68 -0.51
N VAL A 182 -8.15 -12.46 -0.35
CA VAL A 182 -8.90 -11.75 -1.39
C VAL A 182 -8.01 -11.40 -2.59
N PHE A 183 -6.78 -10.96 -2.34
CA PHE A 183 -5.79 -10.72 -3.40
C PHE A 183 -5.50 -12.00 -4.19
N SER A 184 -5.34 -13.13 -3.51
CA SER A 184 -5.14 -14.43 -4.16
C SER A 184 -6.34 -14.84 -5.01
N PHE A 185 -7.56 -14.52 -4.58
CA PHE A 185 -8.76 -14.71 -5.39
C PHE A 185 -8.75 -13.81 -6.64
N ALA A 186 -8.49 -12.52 -6.50
CA ALA A 186 -8.39 -11.58 -7.63
C ALA A 186 -7.29 -11.98 -8.62
N GLN A 187 -6.14 -12.41 -8.13
CA GLN A 187 -5.03 -12.91 -8.95
C GLN A 187 -5.45 -14.12 -9.79
N ARG A 188 -6.19 -15.08 -9.21
CA ARG A 188 -6.67 -16.24 -9.96
C ARG A 188 -7.64 -15.84 -11.07
N GLN A 189 -8.60 -14.94 -10.79
CA GLN A 189 -9.58 -14.52 -11.79
C GLN A 189 -8.95 -13.73 -12.92
N LEU A 190 -8.11 -12.74 -12.61
CA LEU A 190 -7.40 -11.96 -13.64
C LEU A 190 -6.52 -12.85 -14.52
N ARG A 191 -5.79 -13.81 -13.93
CA ARG A 191 -4.97 -14.74 -14.71
C ARG A 191 -5.80 -15.68 -15.59
N ALA A 192 -6.93 -16.15 -15.10
CA ALA A 192 -7.84 -16.99 -15.87
C ALA A 192 -8.36 -16.21 -17.11
N ASP A 193 -8.89 -15.00 -16.90
CA ASP A 193 -9.37 -14.12 -17.97
C ASP A 193 -8.29 -13.89 -19.03
N MET A 194 -7.08 -13.52 -18.60
CA MET A 194 -5.93 -13.29 -19.49
C MET A 194 -5.54 -14.54 -20.29
N SER A 195 -5.56 -15.73 -19.66
CA SER A 195 -5.15 -16.98 -20.29
C SER A 195 -6.16 -17.54 -21.28
N GLU A 196 -7.45 -17.35 -21.01
CA GLU A 196 -8.54 -17.83 -21.87
C GLU A 196 -8.89 -16.85 -23.00
N GLY A 197 -8.28 -15.65 -22.99
CA GLY A 197 -8.56 -14.60 -23.97
C GLY A 197 -9.97 -14.02 -23.83
N GLU A 198 -10.53 -14.01 -22.61
CA GLU A 198 -11.87 -13.48 -22.36
C GLU A 198 -11.85 -11.95 -22.43
N ALA A 199 -12.11 -11.41 -23.62
CA ALA A 199 -11.97 -9.98 -23.95
C ALA A 199 -12.66 -8.99 -22.98
N THR A 200 -13.65 -9.45 -22.22
CA THR A 200 -14.44 -8.65 -21.28
C THR A 200 -13.98 -8.77 -19.83
N MET A 201 -13.04 -9.65 -19.48
CA MET A 201 -12.62 -9.92 -18.10
C MET A 201 -13.78 -10.05 -17.09
N ALA A 202 -14.84 -10.76 -17.47
CA ALA A 202 -16.08 -10.77 -16.70
C ALA A 202 -15.90 -11.36 -15.29
N ARG A 203 -14.96 -12.31 -15.12
CA ARG A 203 -14.66 -12.91 -13.81
C ARG A 203 -13.87 -11.95 -12.92
N ALA A 204 -13.01 -11.12 -13.49
CA ALA A 204 -12.23 -10.16 -12.73
C ALA A 204 -13.07 -9.03 -12.11
N GLU A 205 -14.22 -8.65 -12.67
CA GLU A 205 -14.98 -7.47 -12.20
C GLU A 205 -15.37 -7.56 -10.70
N LEU A 206 -15.97 -8.67 -10.31
CA LEU A 206 -16.36 -8.91 -8.91
C LEU A 206 -15.12 -9.13 -8.03
N ALA A 207 -14.08 -9.76 -8.56
CA ALA A 207 -12.85 -10.03 -7.82
C ALA A 207 -12.07 -8.75 -7.50
N LEU A 208 -12.05 -7.80 -8.44
CA LEU A 208 -11.50 -6.46 -8.27
C LEU A 208 -12.32 -5.64 -7.28
N SER A 209 -13.65 -5.73 -7.33
CA SER A 209 -14.52 -5.07 -6.35
C SER A 209 -14.31 -5.62 -4.92
N ALA A 210 -14.09 -6.93 -4.80
CA ALA A 210 -13.71 -7.55 -3.53
C ALA A 210 -12.32 -7.07 -3.07
N LEU A 211 -11.34 -7.03 -3.98
CA LEU A 211 -10.00 -6.53 -3.68
C LEU A 211 -10.02 -5.07 -3.23
N LEU A 212 -10.76 -4.20 -3.92
CA LEU A 212 -10.98 -2.81 -3.54
C LEU A 212 -11.49 -2.68 -2.09
N THR A 213 -12.45 -3.52 -1.70
CA THR A 213 -12.96 -3.57 -0.33
C THR A 213 -11.90 -4.02 0.67
N ALA A 214 -11.12 -5.04 0.32
CA ALA A 214 -10.03 -5.53 1.15
C ALA A 214 -8.91 -4.48 1.34
N LEU A 215 -8.56 -3.75 0.29
CA LEU A 215 -7.59 -2.64 0.35
C LEU A 215 -8.09 -1.49 1.25
N ALA A 216 -9.39 -1.21 1.25
CA ALA A 216 -9.98 -0.23 2.17
C ALA A 216 -9.89 -0.67 3.63
N ASP A 217 -10.08 -1.96 3.92
CA ASP A 217 -9.88 -2.49 5.28
C ASP A 217 -8.40 -2.45 5.71
N LEU A 218 -7.48 -2.77 4.79
CA LEU A 218 -6.03 -2.66 5.01
C LEU A 218 -5.60 -1.22 5.37
N ALA A 219 -6.07 -0.24 4.59
CA ALA A 219 -5.81 1.16 4.84
C ALA A 219 -6.48 1.64 6.14
N HIS A 220 -7.68 1.14 6.45
CA HIS A 220 -8.39 1.49 7.67
C HIS A 220 -7.63 1.02 8.92
N ILE A 221 -7.17 -0.24 8.96
CA ILE A 221 -6.41 -0.73 10.11
C ILE A 221 -5.07 0.00 10.30
N SER A 222 -4.40 0.36 9.19
CA SER A 222 -3.18 1.17 9.19
C SER A 222 -3.41 2.56 9.81
N GLU A 223 -4.46 3.24 9.38
CA GLU A 223 -4.83 4.55 9.90
C GLU A 223 -5.20 4.47 11.39
N ARG A 224 -5.87 3.39 11.83
CA ARG A 224 -6.15 3.17 13.26
C ARG A 224 -4.90 2.92 14.09
N ARG A 225 -3.83 2.32 13.56
CA ARG A 225 -2.55 2.18 14.26
C ARG A 225 -1.82 3.52 14.36
N ALA A 226 -1.79 4.29 13.27
CA ALA A 226 -1.18 5.63 13.26
C ALA A 226 -1.91 6.62 14.18
N PHE A 227 -3.25 6.61 14.22
CA PHE A 227 -4.04 7.44 15.14
C PHE A 227 -3.65 7.24 16.61
N ARG A 228 -3.37 6.00 17.02
CA ARG A 228 -2.99 5.71 18.41
C ARG A 228 -1.66 6.33 18.80
N LEU A 229 -0.75 6.56 17.84
CA LEU A 229 0.55 7.17 18.11
C LEU A 229 0.43 8.63 18.58
N ASN A 230 -0.66 9.32 18.24
CA ASN A 230 -0.88 10.71 18.65
C ASN A 230 -1.33 10.86 20.11
N ASP A 231 -1.79 9.80 20.76
CA ASP A 231 -2.30 9.87 22.13
C ASP A 231 -1.40 9.08 23.08
N THR A 232 -0.97 9.72 24.17
CA THR A 232 -0.06 9.11 25.16
C THR A 232 -0.63 7.84 25.79
N HIS A 233 -1.94 7.76 26.03
CA HIS A 233 -2.56 6.57 26.59
C HIS A 233 -2.73 5.47 25.54
N LEU A 234 -3.06 5.84 24.29
CA LEU A 234 -3.25 4.85 23.23
C LEU A 234 -1.94 4.30 22.65
N SER A 235 -0.87 5.09 22.71
CA SER A 235 0.49 4.74 22.28
C SER A 235 1.34 4.11 23.39
N TYR A 236 0.77 3.89 24.56
CA TYR A 236 1.44 3.34 25.74
C TYR A 236 2.67 4.14 26.18
N GLY A 237 2.52 5.46 26.25
CA GLY A 237 3.48 6.37 26.86
C GLY A 237 4.30 7.22 25.90
N LEU A 238 4.06 7.18 24.59
CA LEU A 238 4.70 8.18 23.72
C LEU A 238 4.18 9.58 24.08
N PRO A 239 5.00 10.63 23.93
CA PRO A 239 4.54 12.00 24.05
C PRO A 239 3.33 12.25 23.14
N MET A 240 2.38 13.05 23.63
CA MET A 240 1.21 13.46 22.85
C MET A 240 1.68 14.01 21.49
N ASN A 241 1.01 13.57 20.43
CA ASN A 241 1.25 13.99 19.05
C ASN A 241 2.66 13.71 18.51
N LEU A 242 3.41 12.81 19.14
CA LEU A 242 4.80 12.48 18.80
C LEU A 242 5.77 13.68 18.84
N VAL A 243 5.46 14.65 19.71
CA VAL A 243 6.29 15.85 19.90
C VAL A 243 7.54 15.51 20.72
N VAL A 244 8.69 15.95 20.23
CA VAL A 244 9.96 15.92 20.97
C VAL A 244 10.16 17.30 21.61
N GLY A 245 10.06 17.41 22.94
CA GLY A 245 10.25 18.68 23.66
C GLY A 245 8.95 19.35 24.10
N ASP A 246 8.83 20.66 23.85
CA ASP A 246 7.77 21.51 24.42
C ASP A 246 6.39 21.28 23.75
N VAL A 247 5.59 20.44 24.41
CA VAL A 247 4.20 20.16 24.04
C VAL A 247 3.35 21.43 24.16
N GLY A 248 2.54 21.72 23.14
CA GLY A 248 1.62 22.87 23.09
C GLY A 248 2.10 23.99 22.17
N ILE A 249 3.40 24.30 22.19
CA ILE A 249 4.02 25.14 21.15
C ILE A 249 4.16 24.31 19.87
N ASN A 250 4.67 23.09 20.02
CA ASN A 250 4.72 22.11 18.95
C ASN A 250 3.44 21.27 18.94
N HIS A 251 2.81 21.17 17.78
CA HIS A 251 1.60 20.36 17.58
C HIS A 251 1.92 18.98 17.02
N GLY A 252 3.06 18.79 16.34
CA GLY A 252 3.50 17.47 15.87
C GLY A 252 2.65 16.91 14.73
N PHE A 253 2.20 15.66 14.86
CA PHE A 253 1.54 14.89 13.79
C PHE A 253 0.00 14.89 13.67
N PRO A 254 -0.84 15.63 14.44
CA PRO A 254 -2.29 15.59 14.31
C PRO A 254 -2.80 15.92 12.92
N VAL A 255 -2.20 16.92 12.27
CA VAL A 255 -2.59 17.33 10.91
C VAL A 255 -2.21 16.25 9.90
N VAL A 256 -1.01 15.67 10.01
CA VAL A 256 -0.54 14.56 9.17
C VAL A 256 -1.48 13.36 9.28
N GLN A 257 -1.86 12.99 10.50
CA GLN A 257 -2.81 11.90 10.73
C GLN A 257 -4.23 12.24 10.27
N SER A 258 -4.66 13.50 10.39
CA SER A 258 -5.96 13.94 9.84
C SER A 258 -6.00 13.82 8.32
N THR A 259 -4.89 14.09 7.63
CA THR A 259 -4.77 13.82 6.18
C THR A 259 -4.90 12.33 5.89
N GLN A 260 -4.27 11.46 6.68
CA GLN A 260 -4.42 10.00 6.56
C GLN A 260 -5.89 9.55 6.73
N ALA A 261 -6.60 10.11 7.71
CA ALA A 261 -8.01 9.84 7.93
C ALA A 261 -8.89 10.29 6.75
N ALA A 262 -8.59 11.44 6.14
CA ALA A 262 -9.28 11.93 4.95
C ALA A 262 -9.05 11.00 3.74
N LEU A 263 -7.83 10.48 3.54
CA LEU A 263 -7.53 9.50 2.49
C LEU A 263 -8.32 8.20 2.65
N VAL A 264 -8.46 7.69 3.89
CA VAL A 264 -9.29 6.52 4.17
C VAL A 264 -10.77 6.81 3.94
N ALA A 265 -11.24 8.03 4.21
CA ALA A 265 -12.61 8.43 3.92
C ALA A 265 -12.88 8.46 2.39
N GLU A 266 -11.96 9.02 1.60
CA GLU A 266 -12.03 8.99 0.13
C GLU A 266 -12.06 7.54 -0.39
N LEU A 267 -11.19 6.68 0.14
CA LEU A 267 -11.14 5.27 -0.22
C LEU A 267 -12.46 4.54 0.07
N LYS A 268 -13.13 4.85 1.19
CA LYS A 268 -14.44 4.29 1.53
C LYS A 268 -15.54 4.74 0.57
N LEU A 269 -15.47 5.95 0.03
CA LEU A 269 -16.43 6.44 -0.96
C LEU A 269 -16.30 5.72 -2.31
N LEU A 270 -15.14 5.14 -2.61
CA LEU A 270 -14.91 4.36 -3.83
C LEU A 270 -15.55 2.97 -3.78
N LEU A 271 -16.00 2.48 -2.62
CA LEU A 271 -16.37 1.07 -2.41
C LEU A 271 -17.60 0.56 -3.15
N LEU A 272 -18.41 1.42 -3.77
CA LEU A 272 -19.56 0.98 -4.57
C LEU A 272 -19.08 0.02 -5.68
N PRO A 273 -19.44 -1.28 -5.69
CA PRO A 273 -18.93 -2.20 -6.70
C PRO A 273 -19.30 -1.75 -8.11
N ALA A 274 -18.31 -1.68 -9.00
CA ALA A 274 -18.52 -1.24 -10.39
C ALA A 274 -19.56 -2.10 -11.14
N PRO A 275 -19.69 -3.42 -10.93
CA PRO A 275 -20.74 -4.22 -11.56
C PRO A 275 -22.17 -3.76 -11.27
N LEU A 276 -22.41 -3.05 -10.16
CA LEU A 276 -23.74 -2.49 -9.84
C LEU A 276 -24.09 -1.27 -10.69
N LEU A 277 -23.11 -0.68 -11.37
CA LEU A 277 -23.26 0.47 -12.26
C LEU A 277 -23.42 0.06 -13.73
N ARG A 278 -23.51 -1.25 -14.01
CA ARG A 278 -23.60 -1.77 -15.37
C ARG A 278 -24.84 -1.25 -16.09
N VAL A 279 -24.64 -0.78 -17.32
CA VAL A 279 -25.70 -0.40 -18.24
C VAL A 279 -25.62 -1.29 -19.48
N GLY A 280 -26.69 -2.00 -19.81
CA GLY A 280 -26.71 -2.94 -20.93
C GLY A 280 -25.78 -4.14 -20.75
N GLU A 281 -25.17 -4.60 -21.85
CA GLU A 281 -24.28 -5.77 -21.89
C GLU A 281 -22.79 -5.40 -21.75
N GLU A 282 -22.47 -4.14 -21.50
CA GLU A 282 -21.09 -3.68 -21.39
C GLU A 282 -20.40 -4.23 -20.13
N SER A 283 -19.11 -4.54 -20.26
CA SER A 283 -18.29 -4.95 -19.12
C SER A 283 -17.95 -3.75 -18.23
N THR A 284 -17.88 -3.98 -16.92
CA THR A 284 -17.41 -2.99 -15.94
C THR A 284 -15.98 -3.28 -15.47
N ALA A 285 -15.25 -4.15 -16.18
CA ALA A 285 -13.89 -4.56 -15.81
C ALA A 285 -12.92 -3.38 -15.82
N TYR A 286 -12.96 -2.54 -16.85
CA TYR A 286 -12.15 -1.33 -16.92
C TYR A 286 -12.38 -0.42 -15.71
N LEU A 287 -13.65 -0.09 -15.42
CA LEU A 287 -14.02 0.72 -14.26
C LEU A 287 -13.56 0.08 -12.94
N SER A 288 -13.68 -1.24 -12.81
CA SER A 288 -13.19 -1.98 -11.65
C SER A 288 -11.68 -1.87 -11.48
N LEU A 289 -10.91 -1.96 -12.57
CA LEU A 289 -9.45 -1.79 -12.58
C LEU A 289 -9.07 -0.36 -12.20
N CYS A 290 -9.71 0.65 -12.79
CA CYS A 290 -9.46 2.06 -12.48
C CYS A 290 -9.68 2.38 -11.00
N LYS A 291 -10.81 1.93 -10.45
CA LYS A 291 -11.13 2.12 -9.04
C LYS A 291 -10.15 1.40 -8.12
N THR A 292 -9.71 0.19 -8.51
CA THR A 292 -8.73 -0.58 -7.74
C THR A 292 -7.36 0.10 -7.75
N LEU A 293 -6.91 0.63 -8.91
CA LEU A 293 -5.65 1.37 -8.99
C LEU A 293 -5.68 2.66 -8.16
N LYS A 294 -6.77 3.43 -8.24
CA LYS A 294 -6.96 4.60 -7.36
C LYS A 294 -6.91 4.20 -5.88
N ALA A 295 -7.51 3.07 -5.52
CA ALA A 295 -7.47 2.58 -4.14
C ALA A 295 -6.07 2.17 -3.68
N ILE A 296 -5.28 1.54 -4.54
CA ILE A 296 -3.87 1.23 -4.28
C ILE A 296 -3.10 2.53 -4.02
N GLU A 297 -3.27 3.57 -4.85
CA GLU A 297 -2.59 4.86 -4.65
C GLU A 297 -2.98 5.56 -3.34
N LEU A 298 -4.25 5.45 -2.93
CA LEU A 298 -4.70 5.99 -1.64
C LEU A 298 -4.11 5.18 -0.48
N ALA A 299 -4.10 3.85 -0.59
CA ALA A 299 -3.51 2.97 0.41
C ALA A 299 -1.99 3.15 0.55
N GLU A 300 -1.25 3.38 -0.54
CA GLU A 300 0.17 3.72 -0.51
C GLU A 300 0.43 4.99 0.31
N ARG A 301 -0.38 6.04 0.10
CA ARG A 301 -0.29 7.28 0.89
C ARG A 301 -0.60 7.04 2.37
N VAL A 302 -1.61 6.22 2.66
CA VAL A 302 -1.97 5.85 4.04
C VAL A 302 -0.82 5.11 4.72
N LEU A 303 -0.21 4.13 4.07
CA LEU A 303 0.92 3.38 4.62
C LEU A 303 2.18 4.23 4.76
N ALA A 304 2.45 5.12 3.80
CA ALA A 304 3.58 6.06 3.88
C ALA A 304 3.48 6.97 5.12
N VAL A 305 2.27 7.44 5.45
CA VAL A 305 2.02 8.21 6.68
C VAL A 305 2.22 7.36 7.92
N GLU A 306 1.72 6.11 7.95
CA GLU A 306 1.95 5.21 9.09
C GLU A 306 3.45 4.97 9.30
N ILE A 307 4.22 4.70 8.25
CA ILE A 307 5.67 4.50 8.30
C ILE A 307 6.38 5.76 8.84
N LEU A 308 5.99 6.94 8.36
CA LEU A 308 6.55 8.21 8.80
C LEU A 308 6.31 8.46 10.31
N MET A 309 5.08 8.24 10.76
CA MET A 309 4.71 8.41 12.17
C MET A 309 5.34 7.33 13.06
N ALA A 310 5.37 6.08 12.61
CA ALA A 310 6.01 4.99 13.33
C ALA A 310 7.52 5.24 13.49
N ALA A 311 8.19 5.73 12.45
CA ALA A 311 9.61 6.08 12.54
C ALA A 311 9.87 7.18 13.57
N GLN A 312 9.03 8.22 13.62
CA GLN A 312 9.11 9.24 14.67
C GLN A 312 8.93 8.63 16.07
N GLY A 313 7.96 7.72 16.24
CA GLY A 313 7.78 6.99 17.49
C GLY A 313 9.01 6.15 17.87
N MET A 314 9.63 5.49 16.89
CA MET A 314 10.89 4.77 17.08
C MET A 314 12.04 5.72 17.50
N ASP A 315 12.15 6.93 16.93
CA ASP A 315 13.20 7.88 17.35
C ASP A 315 13.05 8.33 18.80
N ILE A 316 11.81 8.63 19.22
CA ILE A 316 11.51 9.02 20.61
C ILE A 316 11.93 7.90 21.55
N VAL A 317 11.57 6.68 21.19
CA VAL A 317 11.84 5.48 21.97
C VAL A 317 13.34 5.16 22.01
N SER A 318 14.04 5.27 20.89
CA SER A 318 15.50 5.09 20.81
C SER A 318 16.25 6.18 21.57
N SER A 319 15.72 7.40 21.62
CA SER A 319 16.33 8.50 22.38
C SER A 319 16.18 8.29 23.90
N ALA A 320 15.05 7.73 24.34
CA ALA A 320 14.81 7.40 25.74
C ALA A 320 15.61 6.16 26.21
N LEU A 321 15.84 5.20 25.31
CA LEU A 321 16.47 3.91 25.61
C LEU A 321 17.58 3.58 24.59
N PRO A 322 18.69 4.34 24.55
CA PRO A 322 19.75 4.17 23.54
C PRO A 322 20.48 2.83 23.61
N GLN A 323 20.39 2.13 24.74
CA GLN A 323 20.99 0.82 24.96
C GLN A 323 20.17 -0.35 24.40
N PHE A 324 18.93 -0.11 23.95
CA PHE A 324 18.05 -1.13 23.39
C PHE A 324 18.04 -1.07 21.87
N SER A 325 17.91 -2.23 21.23
CA SER A 325 17.88 -2.35 19.78
C SER A 325 16.50 -2.70 19.23
N PHE A 326 16.19 -2.21 18.02
CA PHE A 326 15.03 -2.64 17.23
C PHE A 326 15.37 -3.88 16.40
N GLY A 327 14.36 -4.54 15.84
CA GLY A 327 14.53 -5.67 14.95
C GLY A 327 15.31 -5.32 13.68
N GLY A 328 15.92 -6.33 13.04
CA GLY A 328 16.80 -6.11 11.89
C GLY A 328 16.11 -5.42 10.71
N GLY A 329 14.89 -5.85 10.37
CA GLY A 329 14.13 -5.31 9.24
C GLY A 329 13.56 -3.92 9.53
N THR A 330 12.98 -3.73 10.71
CA THR A 330 12.44 -2.43 11.14
C THR A 330 13.55 -1.38 11.30
N SER A 331 14.71 -1.76 11.83
CA SER A 331 15.90 -0.88 11.90
C SER A 331 16.38 -0.44 10.52
N ALA A 332 16.41 -1.34 9.54
CA ALA A 332 16.86 -1.02 8.19
C ALA A 332 15.89 -0.06 7.50
N ALA A 333 14.58 -0.30 7.60
CA ALA A 333 13.55 0.60 7.08
C ALA A 333 13.58 1.97 7.76
N HIS A 334 13.73 2.01 9.09
CA HIS A 334 13.86 3.26 9.86
C HIS A 334 15.05 4.10 9.40
N ARG A 335 16.24 3.50 9.29
CA ARG A 335 17.44 4.19 8.77
C ARG A 335 17.25 4.68 7.34
N CYS A 336 16.64 3.86 6.49
CA CYS A 336 16.34 4.23 5.10
C CYS A 336 15.46 5.48 5.05
N LEU A 337 14.36 5.51 5.82
CA LEU A 337 13.50 6.70 5.89
C LEU A 337 14.27 7.92 6.42
N ARG A 338 15.06 7.74 7.49
CA ARG A 338 15.82 8.82 8.13
C ARG A 338 16.95 9.38 7.26
N SER A 339 17.39 8.65 6.23
CA SER A 339 18.29 9.18 5.21
C SER A 339 17.69 10.28 4.33
N ARG A 340 16.35 10.38 4.30
CA ARG A 340 15.61 11.39 3.50
C ARG A 340 14.77 12.33 4.34
N VAL A 341 14.22 11.87 5.45
CA VAL A 341 13.32 12.64 6.30
C VAL A 341 13.90 12.78 7.69
N ALA A 342 14.23 14.00 8.10
CA ALA A 342 14.77 14.27 9.44
C ALA A 342 13.73 14.01 10.55
N VAL A 343 14.18 13.77 11.78
CA VAL A 343 13.31 13.71 12.96
C VAL A 343 12.55 15.05 13.10
N LEU A 344 11.29 15.00 13.52
CA LEU A 344 10.53 16.21 13.81
C LEU A 344 10.82 16.67 15.25
N THR A 345 11.65 17.71 15.38
CA THR A 345 11.95 18.36 16.67
C THR A 345 11.06 19.58 16.93
N GLU A 346 10.77 20.34 15.87
CA GLU A 346 9.90 21.52 15.90
C GLU A 346 8.91 21.45 14.73
N ASN A 347 7.78 22.14 14.85
CA ASN A 347 6.79 22.21 13.78
C ASN A 347 7.42 22.71 12.47
N ARG A 348 7.19 21.99 11.38
CA ARG A 348 7.56 22.42 10.03
C ARG A 348 6.47 22.04 9.04
N PHE A 349 6.59 22.57 7.83
CA PHE A 349 5.72 22.20 6.74
C PHE A 349 5.92 20.71 6.39
N MET A 350 4.91 19.87 6.65
CA MET A 350 5.03 18.40 6.60
C MET A 350 4.84 17.80 5.21
N VAL A 351 4.34 18.56 4.22
CA VAL A 351 4.07 18.04 2.87
C VAL A 351 5.33 17.44 2.20
N PRO A 352 6.52 18.08 2.25
CA PRO A 352 7.74 17.49 1.69
C PRO A 352 8.13 16.17 2.37
N ASP A 353 7.96 16.06 3.68
CA ASP A 353 8.27 14.83 4.43
C ASP A 353 7.32 13.68 4.06
N MET A 354 6.03 13.99 3.93
CA MET A 354 5.02 13.03 3.48
C MET A 354 5.27 12.58 2.04
N ALA A 355 5.65 13.50 1.16
CA ALA A 355 6.00 13.20 -0.23
C ALA A 355 7.25 12.33 -0.32
N ALA A 356 8.30 12.63 0.45
CA ALA A 356 9.52 11.83 0.50
C ALA A 356 9.28 10.41 1.05
N ALA A 357 8.43 10.27 2.07
CA ALA A 357 8.03 8.96 2.59
C ALA A 357 7.26 8.15 1.52
N LEU A 358 6.36 8.80 0.78
CA LEU A 358 5.63 8.17 -0.32
C LEU A 358 6.57 7.76 -1.46
N GLU A 359 7.51 8.62 -1.85
CA GLU A 359 8.49 8.34 -2.91
C GLU A 359 9.36 7.12 -2.57
N LEU A 360 9.86 7.04 -1.33
CA LEU A 360 10.62 5.88 -0.85
C LEU A 360 9.83 4.57 -0.91
N LEU A 361 8.51 4.64 -0.67
CA LEU A 361 7.59 3.52 -0.80
C LEU A 361 7.35 3.17 -2.28
N GLN A 362 7.05 4.15 -3.13
CA GLN A 362 6.74 3.92 -4.55
C GLN A 362 7.95 3.38 -5.33
N ASN A 363 9.15 3.85 -4.99
CA ASN A 363 10.40 3.42 -5.61
C ASN A 363 10.91 2.06 -5.08
N GLY A 364 10.23 1.44 -4.10
CA GLY A 364 10.66 0.14 -3.55
C GLY A 364 11.79 0.21 -2.52
N VAL A 365 12.44 1.37 -2.36
CA VAL A 365 13.71 1.52 -1.65
C VAL A 365 13.60 1.09 -0.18
N ILE A 366 12.54 1.51 0.52
CA ILE A 366 12.38 1.17 1.93
C ILE A 366 12.04 -0.31 2.16
N LEU A 367 11.31 -0.94 1.22
CA LEU A 367 11.02 -2.37 1.28
C LEU A 367 12.28 -3.19 1.01
N SER A 368 13.04 -2.83 -0.02
CA SER A 368 14.30 -3.49 -0.36
C SER A 368 15.29 -3.41 0.80
N ALA A 369 15.41 -2.24 1.47
CA ALA A 369 16.27 -2.11 2.64
C ALA A 369 15.88 -3.07 3.78
N ALA A 370 14.58 -3.30 4.00
CA ALA A 370 14.10 -4.27 4.98
C ALA A 370 14.36 -5.72 4.53
N GLU A 371 14.03 -6.06 3.28
CA GLU A 371 14.22 -7.39 2.69
C GLU A 371 15.71 -7.79 2.59
N ASP A 372 16.61 -6.85 2.32
CA ASP A 372 18.06 -7.09 2.34
C ASP A 372 18.56 -7.47 3.74
N ALA A 373 17.90 -6.97 4.78
CA ALA A 373 18.26 -7.25 6.17
C ALA A 373 17.70 -8.58 6.70
N VAL A 374 16.50 -9.00 6.25
CA VAL A 374 15.79 -10.17 6.83
C VAL A 374 15.38 -11.24 5.81
N GLY A 375 15.77 -11.07 4.55
CA GLY A 375 15.32 -11.88 3.43
C GLY A 375 13.97 -11.42 2.87
N ALA A 376 13.60 -11.97 1.71
CA ALA A 376 12.35 -11.63 1.03
C ALA A 376 11.13 -11.87 1.93
N LEU A 377 10.23 -10.88 1.97
CA LEU A 377 8.95 -11.00 2.65
C LEU A 377 7.94 -11.71 1.74
N ARG A 378 6.95 -12.36 2.37
CA ARG A 378 5.89 -13.11 1.69
C ARG A 378 4.74 -12.23 1.22
#